data_AF-A0A3S0DQE8-F1
#
_entry.id   AF-A0A3S0DQE8-F1
#
_cell.length_a   1.000
_cell.length_b   1.000
_cell.length_c   1.000
_cell.angle_alpha   90.00
_cell.angle_beta   90.00
_cell.angle_gamma   90.00
#
_symmetry.space_group_name_H-M   'P 1'
#
loop_
_entity.id
_entity.type
_entity.pdbx_description
1 polymer ?
#
loop_
_entity_poly.entity_id
_entity_poly.type
_entity_poly.pdbx_seq_one_letter_code
_entity_poly.pdbx_strand_id
1 'polypeptide(L)'
;RGPVYLSLPRETLAEAGPVSISRTPRVQPVAAGAPDPASVAAAAKLIAAAKKPLIVTGNAGRLPSGFAALDAFASRFAVPVIQHKPRYLSLASGHEMNLGYDPKRLVGEADVIVALECDVPWMPVQAEPKATCKIIQAGLDPLHTGIPIRGFKSDATLAGDPALILEALSRALEGSSSQASLAARRKWAQGHRRKLLDEVANVRAAAASMEPIHPAWASHCISEAKDADAIVINEYTLMLDHARFAQADCYFGSSAASGLGWGAGAALGAKLAAPERQVIAILGDGAYIFSNPVAVHHAAALHELPVLFVVMNNAMWGAVQNFTRAMYPGGAASKQNRQVFTHLDKLPAFEDVCRAASGYGERVEKPQDLPAAIARALKVIKTEKRHALLNVIARA
;
A
#
# COMPACT_ATOMS: atom_id res chain seq x y z
N ARG A 1 16.29 5.89 6.16
CA ARG A 1 16.24 4.80 7.16
C ARG A 1 16.38 3.48 6.40
N GLY A 2 17.11 2.51 6.93
CA GLY A 2 17.35 1.23 6.27
C GLY A 2 17.95 0.20 7.26
N PRO A 3 18.03 -1.08 6.86
CA PRO A 3 18.60 -2.13 7.71
C PRO A 3 20.11 -1.94 7.91
N VAL A 4 20.61 -2.33 9.08
CA VAL A 4 22.03 -2.47 9.39
C VAL A 4 22.25 -3.90 9.87
N TYR A 5 23.17 -4.62 9.24
CA TYR A 5 23.57 -5.97 9.65
C TYR A 5 24.91 -5.88 10.38
N LEU A 6 24.97 -6.43 11.60
CA LEU A 6 26.18 -6.49 12.42
C LEU A 6 26.55 -7.96 12.65
N SER A 7 27.80 -8.32 12.33
CA SER A 7 28.37 -9.62 12.64
C SER A 7 29.37 -9.46 13.78
N LEU A 8 29.17 -10.19 14.87
CA LEU A 8 29.99 -10.11 16.08
C LEU A 8 30.65 -11.48 16.33
N PRO A 9 31.98 -11.56 16.47
CA PRO A 9 32.67 -12.81 16.77
C PRO A 9 32.22 -13.40 18.11
N ARG A 10 32.05 -14.72 18.17
CA ARG A 10 31.62 -15.43 19.38
C ARG A 10 32.61 -15.21 20.52
N GLU A 11 33.89 -15.22 20.21
CA GLU A 11 35.00 -15.04 21.16
C GLU A 11 34.87 -13.68 21.86
N THR A 12 34.60 -12.61 21.09
CA THR A 12 34.37 -11.27 21.62
C THR A 12 33.12 -11.20 22.49
N LEU A 13 32.05 -11.91 22.13
CA LEU A 13 30.82 -11.96 22.94
C LEU A 13 30.99 -12.77 24.23
N ALA A 14 31.93 -13.71 24.26
CA ALA A 14 32.18 -14.59 25.40
C ALA A 14 33.28 -14.07 26.35
N GLU A 15 34.00 -13.00 25.96
CA GLU A 15 35.06 -12.43 26.77
C GLU A 15 34.50 -11.85 28.08
N ALA A 16 35.05 -12.30 29.20
CA ALA A 16 34.67 -11.79 30.52
C ALA A 16 35.37 -10.45 30.77
N GLY A 17 34.59 -9.44 31.16
CA GLY A 17 35.13 -8.13 31.50
C GLY A 17 34.03 -7.13 31.86
N PRO A 18 34.40 -5.97 32.43
CA PRO A 18 33.44 -4.90 32.69
C PRO A 18 32.92 -4.35 31.37
N VAL A 19 31.61 -4.48 31.12
CA VAL A 19 30.94 -3.88 29.97
C VAL A 19 30.25 -2.59 30.41
N SER A 20 30.63 -1.47 29.80
CA SER A 20 29.94 -0.19 29.97
C SER A 20 29.03 0.09 28.77
N ILE A 21 27.72 0.01 28.97
CA ILE A 21 26.72 0.35 27.96
C ILE A 21 26.32 1.81 28.15
N SER A 22 26.69 2.68 27.21
CA SER A 22 26.17 4.04 27.14
C SER A 22 24.84 4.04 26.38
N ARG A 23 23.81 4.67 26.96
CA ARG A 23 22.56 4.99 26.24
C ARG A 23 22.70 6.21 25.33
N THR A 24 23.73 7.03 25.53
CA THR A 24 24.01 8.19 24.70
C THR A 24 24.69 7.73 23.40
N PRO A 25 24.07 7.95 22.23
CA PRO A 25 24.67 7.58 20.97
C PRO A 25 25.94 8.41 20.72
N ARG A 26 27.00 7.76 20.25
CA ARG A 26 28.25 8.45 19.87
C ARG A 26 28.09 9.32 18.62
N VAL A 27 27.13 8.98 17.78
CA VAL A 27 26.81 9.69 16.53
C VAL A 27 25.34 10.04 16.56
N GLN A 28 25.04 11.33 16.38
CA GLN A 28 23.66 11.78 16.27
C GLN A 28 23.09 11.39 14.90
N PRO A 29 21.83 10.94 14.83
CA PRO A 29 21.21 10.63 13.56
C PRO A 29 21.06 11.90 12.72
N VAL A 30 21.31 11.79 11.41
CA VAL A 30 21.02 12.86 10.46
C VAL A 30 19.50 12.98 10.30
N ALA A 31 18.96 14.19 10.51
CA ALA A 31 17.55 14.47 10.21
C ALA A 31 17.36 14.57 8.69
N ALA A 32 16.18 14.16 8.20
CA ALA A 32 15.83 14.40 6.80
C ALA A 32 15.76 15.93 6.56
N GLY A 33 16.42 16.38 5.49
CA GLY A 33 16.53 17.81 5.18
C GLY A 33 15.23 18.41 4.63
N ALA A 34 15.10 19.72 4.74
CA ALA A 34 14.11 20.51 4.01
C ALA A 34 14.58 20.74 2.55
N PRO A 35 13.65 20.94 1.60
CA PRO A 35 14.02 21.23 0.22
C PRO A 35 14.68 22.62 0.07
N ASP A 36 15.48 22.75 -0.98
CA ASP A 36 16.07 24.02 -1.40
C ASP A 36 14.98 25.09 -1.65
N PRO A 37 15.06 26.28 -1.01
CA PRO A 37 14.04 27.33 -1.14
C PRO A 37 13.79 27.81 -2.57
N ALA A 38 14.83 27.89 -3.41
CA ALA A 38 14.68 28.33 -4.80
C ALA A 38 13.89 27.29 -5.62
N SER A 39 14.17 26.01 -5.41
CA SER A 39 13.44 24.90 -6.01
C SER A 39 11.97 24.88 -5.56
N VAL A 40 11.71 25.13 -4.28
CA VAL A 40 10.34 25.28 -3.74
C VAL A 40 9.60 26.42 -4.43
N ALA A 41 10.24 27.58 -4.59
CA ALA A 41 9.62 28.73 -5.26
C ALA A 41 9.28 28.42 -6.73
N ALA A 42 10.18 27.73 -7.45
CA ALA A 42 9.93 27.30 -8.82
C ALA A 42 8.75 26.31 -8.91
N ALA A 43 8.71 25.29 -8.05
CA ALA A 43 7.61 24.33 -7.99
C ALA A 43 6.27 24.98 -7.62
N ALA A 44 6.27 25.87 -6.63
CA ALA A 44 5.08 26.61 -6.21
C ALA A 44 4.51 27.47 -7.35
N LYS A 45 5.36 28.13 -8.15
CA LYS A 45 4.92 28.88 -9.33
C LYS A 45 4.18 28.00 -10.34
N LEU A 46 4.68 26.78 -10.59
CA LEU A 46 4.03 25.81 -11.47
C LEU A 46 2.67 25.39 -10.92
N ILE A 47 2.60 25.02 -9.64
CA ILE A 47 1.36 24.58 -8.98
C ILE A 47 0.32 25.71 -8.90
N ALA A 48 0.74 26.95 -8.66
CA ALA A 48 -0.15 28.11 -8.62
C ALA A 48 -0.83 28.37 -9.97
N ALA A 49 -0.08 28.22 -11.08
CA ALA A 49 -0.59 28.42 -12.44
C ALA A 49 -1.46 27.25 -12.95
N ALA A 50 -1.41 26.09 -12.31
CA ALA A 50 -2.08 24.87 -12.75
C ALA A 50 -3.62 24.99 -12.67
N LYS A 51 -4.32 24.50 -13.69
CA LYS A 51 -5.79 24.34 -13.67
C LYS A 51 -6.19 22.95 -13.22
N LYS A 52 -5.38 21.94 -13.51
CA LYS A 52 -5.60 20.53 -13.15
C LYS A 52 -4.32 19.95 -12.51
N PRO A 53 -3.87 20.49 -11.35
CA PRO A 53 -2.75 19.90 -10.64
C PRO A 53 -3.12 18.51 -10.11
N LEU A 54 -2.15 17.60 -10.10
CA LEU A 54 -2.32 16.24 -9.59
C LEU A 54 -1.10 15.84 -8.76
N ILE A 55 -1.32 15.24 -7.60
CA ILE A 55 -0.27 14.51 -6.88
C ILE A 55 -0.40 13.03 -7.22
N VAL A 56 0.72 12.40 -7.56
CA VAL A 56 0.82 10.94 -7.62
C VAL A 56 1.83 10.49 -6.57
N THR A 57 1.42 9.61 -5.67
CA THR A 57 2.28 9.13 -4.58
C THR A 57 2.12 7.64 -4.34
N GLY A 58 3.20 6.97 -3.94
CA GLY A 58 3.15 5.60 -3.44
C GLY A 58 3.59 5.45 -1.98
N ASN A 59 4.25 6.46 -1.41
CA ASN A 59 4.91 6.33 -0.09
C ASN A 59 4.92 7.59 0.77
N ALA A 60 4.21 8.67 0.41
CA ALA A 60 4.22 9.89 1.22
C ALA A 60 3.75 9.66 2.67
N GLY A 61 2.82 8.71 2.88
CA GLY A 61 2.35 8.30 4.21
C GLY A 61 3.20 7.27 4.93
N ARG A 62 4.47 7.06 4.53
CA ARG A 62 5.39 6.16 5.26
C ARG A 62 5.54 6.58 6.73
N LEU A 63 5.42 7.87 7.01
CA LEU A 63 5.40 8.43 8.35
C LEU A 63 4.07 9.15 8.57
N PRO A 64 3.53 9.16 9.81
CA PRO A 64 2.32 9.92 10.13
C PRO A 64 2.40 11.42 9.78
N SER A 65 3.58 12.03 9.89
CA SER A 65 3.81 13.42 9.49
C SER A 65 3.54 13.65 8.00
N GLY A 66 3.96 12.74 7.12
CA GLY A 66 3.74 12.83 5.69
C GLY A 66 2.27 12.63 5.30
N PHE A 67 1.56 11.73 5.99
CA PHE A 67 0.10 11.57 5.86
C PHE A 67 -0.62 12.88 6.23
N ALA A 68 -0.32 13.45 7.40
CA ALA A 68 -0.96 14.66 7.88
C ALA A 68 -0.65 15.88 6.99
N ALA A 69 0.60 16.02 6.54
CA ALA A 69 0.99 17.10 5.65
C ALA A 69 0.32 16.98 4.27
N LEU A 70 0.16 15.77 3.74
CA LEU A 70 -0.51 15.54 2.45
C LEU A 70 -2.01 15.83 2.55
N ASP A 71 -2.67 15.41 3.62
CA ASP A 71 -4.07 15.73 3.91
C ASP A 71 -4.30 17.25 3.91
N ALA A 72 -3.51 17.97 4.73
CA ALA A 72 -3.61 19.42 4.85
C ALA A 72 -3.32 20.13 3.51
N PHE A 73 -2.27 19.73 2.79
CA PHE A 73 -1.91 20.31 1.51
C PHE A 73 -2.98 20.10 0.45
N ALA A 74 -3.44 18.85 0.29
CA ALA A 74 -4.44 18.49 -0.70
C ALA A 74 -5.75 19.24 -0.47
N SER A 75 -6.21 19.34 0.78
CA SER A 75 -7.41 20.08 1.18
C SER A 75 -7.27 21.60 0.95
N ARG A 76 -6.15 22.19 1.39
CA ARG A 76 -5.92 23.63 1.32
C ARG A 76 -5.84 24.14 -0.11
N PHE A 77 -5.11 23.43 -0.98
CA PHE A 77 -4.84 23.87 -2.36
C PHE A 77 -5.69 23.16 -3.42
N ALA A 78 -6.64 22.34 -2.98
CA ALA A 78 -7.54 21.55 -3.83
C ALA A 78 -6.75 20.77 -4.91
N VAL A 79 -5.75 20.00 -4.46
CA VAL A 79 -4.90 19.19 -5.34
C VAL A 79 -5.28 17.72 -5.17
N PRO A 80 -5.92 17.11 -6.18
CA PRO A 80 -6.21 15.69 -6.18
C PRO A 80 -4.98 14.81 -6.03
N VAL A 81 -5.19 13.63 -5.44
CA VAL A 81 -4.16 12.64 -5.14
C VAL A 81 -4.56 11.30 -5.73
N ILE A 82 -3.65 10.71 -6.50
CA ILE A 82 -3.66 9.29 -6.85
C ILE A 82 -2.61 8.58 -6.00
N GLN A 83 -3.03 7.56 -5.26
CA GLN A 83 -2.15 6.72 -4.47
C GLN A 83 -1.70 5.53 -5.34
N HIS A 84 -0.70 5.69 -6.19
CA HIS A 84 -0.31 4.62 -7.11
C HIS A 84 0.50 3.53 -6.40
N LYS A 85 -0.03 2.29 -6.39
CA LYS A 85 0.58 1.10 -5.78
C LYS A 85 1.18 1.40 -4.40
N PRO A 86 0.38 1.90 -3.45
CA PRO A 86 0.93 2.43 -2.22
C PRO A 86 1.51 1.29 -1.37
N ARG A 87 2.71 1.50 -0.82
CA ARG A 87 3.23 0.65 0.27
C ARG A 87 2.71 1.11 1.63
N TYR A 88 2.35 2.37 1.74
CA TYR A 88 1.75 2.96 2.92
C TYR A 88 0.58 3.83 2.48
N LEU A 89 -0.52 3.82 3.24
CA LEU A 89 -1.61 4.74 2.98
C LEU A 89 -1.09 6.17 3.15
N SER A 90 -1.22 6.97 2.10
CA SER A 90 -0.74 8.35 2.06
C SER A 90 -1.86 9.36 2.30
N LEU A 91 -3.10 8.98 2.01
CA LEU A 91 -4.28 9.82 2.23
C LEU A 91 -5.50 8.94 2.55
N ALA A 92 -6.37 9.39 3.45
CA ALA A 92 -7.56 8.64 3.83
C ALA A 92 -8.43 8.27 2.60
N SER A 93 -9.02 7.08 2.60
CA SER A 93 -9.96 6.62 1.54
C SER A 93 -11.15 7.58 1.37
N GLY A 94 -11.62 8.13 2.50
CA GLY A 94 -12.74 9.08 2.56
C GLY A 94 -12.43 10.50 2.09
N HIS A 95 -11.15 10.88 1.97
CA HIS A 95 -10.74 12.25 1.67
C HIS A 95 -11.23 12.69 0.28
N GLU A 96 -11.76 13.90 0.16
CA GLU A 96 -12.37 14.41 -1.08
C GLU A 96 -11.39 14.47 -2.27
N MET A 97 -10.12 14.72 -1.97
CA MET A 97 -9.05 14.76 -2.98
C MET A 97 -8.46 13.39 -3.31
N ASN A 98 -8.85 12.30 -2.63
CA ASN A 98 -8.40 10.97 -3.00
C ASN A 98 -9.18 10.47 -4.22
N LEU A 99 -8.51 10.34 -5.37
CA LEU A 99 -9.13 9.92 -6.64
C LEU A 99 -8.74 8.50 -7.05
N GLY A 100 -8.36 7.67 -6.07
CA GLY A 100 -8.09 6.25 -6.23
C GLY A 100 -6.61 5.95 -6.45
N TYR A 101 -6.34 4.80 -7.06
CA TYR A 101 -5.00 4.19 -7.10
C TYR A 101 -4.45 3.98 -8.52
N ASP A 102 -5.25 4.31 -9.55
CA ASP A 102 -4.90 4.13 -10.96
C ASP A 102 -4.60 5.47 -11.65
N PRO A 103 -3.32 5.78 -11.94
CA PRO A 103 -2.92 7.05 -12.52
C PRO A 103 -3.45 7.27 -13.93
N LYS A 104 -3.79 6.20 -14.67
CA LYS A 104 -4.25 6.32 -16.08
C LYS A 104 -5.51 7.17 -16.21
N ARG A 105 -6.29 7.29 -15.13
CA ARG A 105 -7.54 8.06 -15.09
C ARG A 105 -7.31 9.56 -15.26
N LEU A 106 -6.19 10.09 -14.77
CA LEU A 106 -6.00 11.53 -14.60
C LEU A 106 -4.69 12.07 -15.16
N VAL A 107 -3.68 11.21 -15.34
CA VAL A 107 -2.35 11.65 -15.81
C VAL A 107 -2.44 12.36 -17.17
N GLY A 108 -3.28 11.88 -18.09
CA GLY A 108 -3.50 12.53 -19.39
C GLY A 108 -4.30 13.84 -19.34
N GLU A 109 -4.97 14.14 -18.22
CA GLU A 109 -5.72 15.39 -18.04
C GLU A 109 -4.91 16.48 -17.34
N ALA A 110 -3.96 16.09 -16.49
CA ALA A 110 -3.21 17.00 -15.65
C ALA A 110 -2.30 17.94 -16.45
N ASP A 111 -2.18 19.18 -16.00
CA ASP A 111 -1.23 20.17 -16.52
C ASP A 111 0.00 20.37 -15.62
N VAL A 112 -0.10 19.95 -14.36
CA VAL A 112 1.04 19.80 -13.44
C VAL A 112 0.88 18.51 -12.66
N ILE A 113 1.94 17.68 -12.61
CA ILE A 113 1.98 16.47 -11.77
C ILE A 113 3.10 16.60 -10.76
N VAL A 114 2.78 16.43 -9.48
CA VAL A 114 3.77 16.25 -8.40
C VAL A 114 3.89 14.75 -8.12
N ALA A 115 4.98 14.14 -8.59
CA ALA A 115 5.36 12.78 -8.25
C ALA A 115 6.06 12.78 -6.88
N LEU A 116 5.28 12.55 -5.82
CA LEU A 116 5.74 12.61 -4.42
C LEU A 116 6.04 11.20 -3.91
N GLU A 117 7.30 10.89 -3.61
CA GLU A 117 7.72 9.57 -3.10
C GLU A 117 7.19 8.41 -3.97
N CYS A 118 7.38 8.53 -5.29
CA CYS A 118 6.84 7.62 -6.29
C CYS A 118 7.87 7.31 -7.38
N ASP A 119 8.40 6.10 -7.36
CA ASP A 119 9.39 5.57 -8.30
C ASP A 119 8.81 5.37 -9.71
N VAL A 120 7.56 4.96 -9.82
CA VAL A 120 6.87 4.81 -11.11
C VAL A 120 5.52 5.52 -11.05
N PRO A 121 5.44 6.84 -11.34
CA PRO A 121 4.19 7.61 -11.19
C PRO A 121 3.12 7.23 -12.23
N TRP A 122 3.50 6.68 -13.38
CA TRP A 122 2.57 6.08 -14.34
C TRP A 122 3.30 5.05 -15.22
N MET A 123 2.54 4.25 -15.95
CA MET A 123 3.09 3.33 -16.95
C MET A 123 2.90 3.95 -18.34
N PRO A 124 3.98 4.34 -19.06
CA PRO A 124 3.91 5.01 -20.36
C PRO A 124 2.99 4.31 -21.39
N VAL A 125 3.01 2.98 -21.44
CA VAL A 125 2.18 2.19 -22.37
C VAL A 125 0.66 2.27 -22.08
N GLN A 126 0.26 2.75 -20.89
CA GLN A 126 -1.14 2.84 -20.47
C GLN A 126 -1.66 4.29 -20.49
N ALA A 127 -0.83 5.24 -20.08
CA ALA A 127 -1.15 6.66 -20.08
C ALA A 127 0.14 7.49 -19.96
N GLU A 128 0.16 8.64 -20.61
CA GLU A 128 1.22 9.63 -20.48
C GLU A 128 0.64 11.02 -20.21
N PRO A 129 1.37 11.88 -19.46
CA PRO A 129 1.06 13.29 -19.39
C PRO A 129 1.15 13.92 -20.77
N LYS A 130 0.38 14.99 -21.00
CA LYS A 130 0.56 15.82 -22.18
C LYS A 130 1.99 16.36 -22.24
N ALA A 131 2.55 16.56 -23.43
CA ALA A 131 3.90 17.14 -23.58
C ALA A 131 4.05 18.52 -22.89
N THR A 132 2.96 19.28 -22.79
CA THR A 132 2.89 20.57 -22.10
C THR A 132 2.80 20.45 -20.57
N CYS A 133 2.48 19.27 -20.04
CA CYS A 133 2.39 19.02 -18.61
C CYS A 133 3.76 19.20 -17.94
N LYS A 134 3.74 19.85 -16.78
CA LYS A 134 4.94 20.09 -15.96
C LYS A 134 5.03 19.03 -14.88
N ILE A 135 6.19 18.40 -14.74
CA ILE A 135 6.42 17.32 -13.79
C ILE A 135 7.34 17.81 -12.68
N ILE A 136 6.89 17.70 -11.44
CA ILE A 136 7.65 18.00 -10.24
C ILE A 136 7.97 16.67 -9.56
N GLN A 137 9.25 16.34 -9.43
CA GLN A 137 9.71 15.15 -8.71
C GLN A 137 10.04 15.53 -7.26
N ALA A 138 9.44 14.86 -6.28
CA ALA A 138 9.56 15.25 -4.87
C ALA A 138 9.73 14.04 -3.93
N GLY A 139 10.58 14.17 -2.93
CA GLY A 139 10.81 13.13 -1.90
C GLY A 139 12.26 13.09 -1.42
N LEU A 140 12.61 12.06 -0.64
CA LEU A 140 13.96 11.89 -0.09
C LEU A 140 14.99 11.65 -1.19
N ASP A 141 14.65 10.83 -2.19
CA ASP A 141 15.40 10.64 -3.44
C ASP A 141 14.44 10.85 -4.61
N PRO A 142 14.17 12.12 -4.99
CA PRO A 142 13.09 12.43 -5.94
C PRO A 142 13.36 11.91 -7.35
N LEU A 143 14.63 11.67 -7.69
CA LEU A 143 15.03 11.13 -8.99
C LEU A 143 15.18 9.60 -8.96
N HIS A 144 15.10 8.98 -7.78
CA HIS A 144 15.34 7.55 -7.57
C HIS A 144 16.67 7.11 -8.21
N THR A 145 17.75 7.77 -7.81
CA THR A 145 19.11 7.63 -8.36
C THR A 145 19.63 6.19 -8.39
N GLY A 146 19.10 5.31 -7.53
CA GLY A 146 19.38 3.87 -7.55
C GLY A 146 18.71 3.06 -8.68
N ILE A 147 17.83 3.65 -9.50
CA ILE A 147 17.15 3.00 -10.63
C ILE A 147 17.81 3.47 -11.93
N PRO A 148 18.62 2.62 -12.60
CA PRO A 148 19.44 3.06 -13.74
C PRO A 148 18.65 3.62 -14.94
N ILE A 149 17.41 3.15 -15.16
CA ILE A 149 16.59 3.53 -16.31
C ILE A 149 15.16 3.87 -15.83
N ARG A 150 15.01 5.05 -15.20
CA ARG A 150 13.70 5.55 -14.74
C ARG A 150 13.00 6.47 -15.75
N GLY A 151 13.72 7.28 -16.51
CA GLY A 151 13.23 8.00 -17.69
C GLY A 151 12.11 9.06 -17.52
N PHE A 152 11.57 9.27 -16.32
CA PHE A 152 10.50 10.27 -16.11
C PHE A 152 11.05 11.71 -16.12
N LYS A 153 10.36 12.58 -16.88
CA LYS A 153 10.65 14.02 -16.94
C LYS A 153 10.63 14.68 -15.56
N SER A 154 11.43 15.73 -15.39
CA SER A 154 11.45 16.61 -14.23
C SER A 154 11.64 18.07 -14.67
N ASP A 155 10.59 18.89 -14.56
CA ASP A 155 10.67 20.34 -14.76
C ASP A 155 11.08 21.07 -13.46
N ALA A 156 10.88 20.46 -12.30
CA ALA A 156 11.42 20.89 -11.00
C ALA A 156 11.64 19.69 -10.07
N THR A 157 12.60 19.78 -9.16
CA THR A 157 12.97 18.69 -8.26
C THR A 157 13.05 19.18 -6.82
N LEU A 158 12.38 18.49 -5.90
CA LEU A 158 12.35 18.83 -4.47
C LEU A 158 12.89 17.65 -3.66
N ALA A 159 14.16 17.73 -3.26
CA ALA A 159 14.77 16.74 -2.39
C ALA A 159 14.53 17.09 -0.92
N GLY A 160 13.98 16.17 -0.13
CA GLY A 160 13.72 16.40 1.29
C GLY A 160 12.65 15.48 1.87
N ASP A 161 12.38 15.64 3.17
CA ASP A 161 11.27 14.94 3.81
C ASP A 161 9.92 15.37 3.18
N PRO A 162 9.01 14.44 2.85
CA PRO A 162 7.72 14.76 2.27
C PRO A 162 6.89 15.76 3.07
N ALA A 163 6.90 15.69 4.41
CA ALA A 163 6.17 16.63 5.24
C ALA A 163 6.77 18.03 5.13
N LEU A 164 8.10 18.15 5.22
CA LEU A 164 8.81 19.43 5.09
C LEU A 164 8.65 20.03 3.68
N ILE A 165 8.61 19.20 2.64
CA ILE A 165 8.34 19.63 1.27
C ILE A 165 6.94 20.24 1.16
N LEU A 166 5.91 19.53 1.65
CA LEU A 166 4.53 19.98 1.57
C LEU A 166 4.28 21.23 2.43
N GLU A 167 4.93 21.35 3.58
CA GLU A 167 4.92 22.55 4.40
C GLU A 167 5.58 23.74 3.71
N ALA A 168 6.76 23.55 3.09
CA ALA A 168 7.46 24.59 2.36
C ALA A 168 6.65 25.07 1.14
N LEU A 169 6.08 24.14 0.38
CA LEU A 169 5.16 24.44 -0.71
C LEU A 169 3.91 25.18 -0.20
N SER A 170 3.36 24.77 0.95
CA SER A 170 2.20 25.45 1.55
C SER A 170 2.47 26.91 1.85
N ARG A 171 3.64 27.21 2.43
CA ARG A 171 4.08 28.59 2.68
C ARG A 171 4.27 29.36 1.38
N ALA A 172 4.92 28.77 0.39
CA ALA A 172 5.18 29.42 -0.90
C ALA A 172 3.91 29.65 -1.74
N LEU A 173 2.87 28.82 -1.55
CA LEU A 173 1.59 28.94 -2.24
C LEU A 173 0.59 29.84 -1.52
N GLU A 174 0.91 30.34 -0.33
CA GLU A 174 0.02 31.19 0.46
C GLU A 174 -0.37 32.46 -0.33
N GLY A 175 -1.68 32.70 -0.47
CA GLY A 175 -2.21 33.81 -1.28
C GLY A 175 -2.05 33.69 -2.80
N SER A 176 -1.39 32.65 -3.32
CA SER A 176 -1.08 32.50 -4.76
C SER A 176 -2.28 32.05 -5.61
N SER A 177 -3.28 31.39 -5.01
CA SER A 177 -4.43 30.81 -5.71
C SER A 177 -5.71 31.58 -5.37
N SER A 178 -6.44 32.03 -6.39
CA SER A 178 -7.75 32.66 -6.20
C SER A 178 -8.80 31.65 -5.73
N GLN A 179 -9.82 32.12 -5.00
CA GLN A 179 -10.95 31.28 -4.58
C GLN A 179 -11.67 30.62 -5.77
N ALA A 180 -11.77 31.33 -6.91
CA ALA A 180 -12.34 30.78 -8.13
C ALA A 180 -11.51 29.60 -8.69
N SER A 181 -10.18 29.70 -8.67
CA SER A 181 -9.28 28.60 -9.09
C SER A 181 -9.44 27.38 -8.20
N LEU A 182 -9.42 27.58 -6.87
CA LEU A 182 -9.60 26.49 -5.91
C LEU A 182 -10.98 25.83 -6.05
N ALA A 183 -12.05 26.61 -6.24
CA ALA A 183 -13.40 26.09 -6.47
C ALA A 183 -13.47 25.26 -7.77
N ALA A 184 -12.84 25.72 -8.86
CA ALA A 184 -12.78 24.98 -10.11
C ALA A 184 -12.04 23.64 -9.96
N ARG A 185 -10.90 23.62 -9.25
CA ARG A 185 -10.16 22.38 -8.95
C ARG A 185 -11.00 21.41 -8.12
N ARG A 186 -11.68 21.88 -7.07
CA ARG A 186 -12.59 21.05 -6.25
C ARG A 186 -13.71 20.45 -7.08
N LYS A 187 -14.35 21.24 -7.95
CA LYS A 187 -15.42 20.75 -8.83
C LYS A 187 -14.92 19.66 -9.79
N TRP A 188 -13.72 19.83 -10.36
CA TRP A 188 -13.08 18.82 -11.20
C TRP A 188 -12.80 17.53 -10.41
N ALA A 189 -12.24 17.64 -9.20
CA ALA A 189 -11.97 16.51 -8.32
C ALA A 189 -13.25 15.76 -7.92
N GLN A 190 -14.31 16.49 -7.53
CA GLN A 190 -15.60 15.93 -7.14
C GLN A 190 -16.26 15.15 -8.29
N GLY A 191 -16.16 15.64 -9.53
CA GLY A 191 -16.68 14.94 -10.70
C GLY A 191 -16.01 13.58 -10.94
N HIS A 192 -14.67 13.54 -10.80
CA HIS A 192 -13.91 12.29 -10.91
C HIS A 192 -14.14 11.35 -9.74
N ARG A 193 -14.23 11.89 -8.51
CA ARG A 193 -14.54 11.11 -7.31
C ARG A 193 -15.92 10.45 -7.40
N ARG A 194 -16.94 11.15 -7.90
CA ARG A 194 -18.27 10.59 -8.09
C ARG A 194 -18.22 9.37 -9.02
N LYS A 195 -17.63 9.53 -10.20
CA LYS A 195 -17.46 8.44 -11.18
C LYS A 195 -16.74 7.24 -10.57
N LEU A 196 -15.64 7.47 -9.86
CA LEU A 196 -14.90 6.42 -9.17
C LEU A 196 -15.78 5.65 -8.18
N LEU A 197 -16.52 6.36 -7.33
CA LEU A 197 -17.40 5.73 -6.33
C LEU A 197 -18.53 4.92 -6.99
N ASP A 198 -19.10 5.41 -8.09
CA ASP A 198 -20.14 4.71 -8.84
C ASP A 198 -19.58 3.42 -9.48
N GLU A 199 -18.39 3.49 -10.09
CA GLU A 199 -17.70 2.31 -10.63
C GLU A 199 -17.38 1.27 -9.54
N VAL A 200 -16.84 1.71 -8.40
CA VAL A 200 -16.55 0.84 -7.25
C VAL A 200 -17.82 0.17 -6.72
N ALA A 201 -18.92 0.92 -6.63
CA ALA A 201 -20.21 0.37 -6.21
C ALA A 201 -20.73 -0.69 -7.19
N ASN A 202 -20.63 -0.43 -8.50
CA ASN A 202 -21.05 -1.36 -9.55
C ASN A 202 -20.22 -2.65 -9.54
N VAL A 203 -18.89 -2.54 -9.47
CA VAL A 203 -17.98 -3.70 -9.39
C VAL A 203 -18.29 -4.51 -8.14
N ARG A 204 -18.49 -3.86 -6.98
CA ARG A 204 -18.83 -4.54 -5.73
C ARG A 204 -20.16 -5.28 -5.83
N ALA A 205 -21.19 -4.67 -6.40
CA ALA A 205 -22.51 -5.27 -6.54
C ALA A 205 -22.46 -6.53 -7.42
N ALA A 206 -21.75 -6.46 -8.56
CA ALA A 206 -21.56 -7.62 -9.44
C ALA A 206 -20.72 -8.72 -8.77
N ALA A 207 -19.68 -8.33 -8.01
CA ALA A 207 -18.76 -9.25 -7.34
C ALA A 207 -19.40 -10.04 -6.19
N ALA A 208 -20.48 -9.53 -5.58
CA ALA A 208 -21.10 -10.10 -4.37
C ALA A 208 -21.71 -11.50 -4.56
N SER A 209 -22.02 -11.89 -5.80
CA SER A 209 -22.58 -13.21 -6.13
C SER A 209 -21.67 -14.02 -7.05
N MET A 210 -20.42 -13.59 -7.27
CA MET A 210 -19.48 -14.30 -8.12
C MET A 210 -18.82 -15.47 -7.39
N GLU A 211 -18.75 -16.60 -8.07
CA GLU A 211 -18.01 -17.78 -7.64
C GLU A 211 -16.94 -18.15 -8.68
N PRO A 212 -15.69 -18.43 -8.28
CA PRO A 212 -15.11 -18.26 -6.94
C PRO A 212 -15.13 -16.80 -6.44
N ILE A 213 -14.90 -16.59 -5.14
CA ILE A 213 -15.04 -15.29 -4.48
C ILE A 213 -14.18 -14.23 -5.17
N HIS A 214 -14.80 -13.14 -5.59
CA HIS A 214 -14.08 -12.07 -6.26
C HIS A 214 -13.32 -11.18 -5.25
N PRO A 215 -12.04 -10.79 -5.49
CA PRO A 215 -11.24 -9.99 -4.55
C PRO A 215 -11.88 -8.66 -4.12
N ALA A 216 -12.62 -8.00 -5.01
CA ALA A 216 -13.39 -6.79 -4.67
C ALA A 216 -14.44 -7.02 -3.57
N TRP A 217 -15.15 -8.15 -3.61
CA TRP A 217 -16.14 -8.51 -2.59
C TRP A 217 -15.46 -8.86 -1.27
N ALA A 218 -14.38 -9.64 -1.31
CA ALA A 218 -13.60 -9.97 -0.12
C ALA A 218 -13.00 -8.72 0.56
N SER A 219 -12.42 -7.82 -0.24
CA SER A 219 -11.87 -6.54 0.24
C SER A 219 -12.94 -5.68 0.92
N HIS A 220 -14.14 -5.63 0.35
CA HIS A 220 -15.28 -4.94 0.96
C HIS A 220 -15.70 -5.59 2.28
N CYS A 221 -15.90 -6.90 2.32
CA CYS A 221 -16.31 -7.61 3.55
C CYS A 221 -15.31 -7.40 4.69
N ILE A 222 -14.01 -7.50 4.40
CA ILE A 222 -12.94 -7.23 5.37
C ILE A 222 -13.00 -5.77 5.82
N SER A 223 -13.22 -4.84 4.90
CA SER A 223 -13.32 -3.41 5.22
C SER A 223 -14.52 -3.06 6.10
N GLU A 224 -15.65 -3.74 5.97
CA GLU A 224 -16.82 -3.53 6.84
C GLU A 224 -16.62 -4.14 8.23
N ALA A 225 -15.90 -5.26 8.33
CA ALA A 225 -15.75 -5.99 9.57
C ALA A 225 -14.56 -5.56 10.44
N LYS A 226 -13.51 -5.00 9.83
CA LYS A 226 -12.30 -4.59 10.55
C LYS A 226 -12.57 -3.38 11.47
N ASP A 227 -11.74 -3.24 12.50
CA ASP A 227 -11.74 -2.06 13.35
C ASP A 227 -11.24 -0.82 12.55
N ALA A 228 -11.64 0.38 13.00
CA ALA A 228 -11.31 1.63 12.31
C ALA A 228 -9.79 1.87 12.22
N ASP A 229 -9.08 1.50 13.28
CA ASP A 229 -7.63 1.61 13.46
C ASP A 229 -6.88 0.28 13.23
N ALA A 230 -7.52 -0.73 12.61
CA ALA A 230 -6.88 -2.00 12.31
C ALA A 230 -5.62 -1.81 11.43
N ILE A 231 -4.56 -2.56 11.72
CA ILE A 231 -3.36 -2.67 10.89
C ILE A 231 -3.59 -3.77 9.88
N VAL A 232 -3.57 -3.41 8.59
CA VAL A 232 -3.70 -4.37 7.49
C VAL A 232 -2.36 -4.51 6.77
N ILE A 233 -1.82 -5.74 6.78
CA ILE A 233 -0.68 -6.13 5.97
C ILE A 233 -1.21 -6.78 4.70
N ASN A 234 -0.94 -6.18 3.54
CA ASN A 234 -1.41 -6.68 2.25
C ASN A 234 -0.24 -7.18 1.41
N GLU A 235 -0.11 -8.50 1.33
CA GLU A 235 0.79 -9.17 0.42
C GLU A 235 -0.01 -9.80 -0.73
N TYR A 236 -0.46 -8.88 -1.59
CA TYR A 236 -1.34 -9.10 -2.74
C TYR A 236 -2.80 -9.35 -2.36
N THR A 237 -3.69 -9.05 -3.31
CA THR A 237 -5.15 -9.36 -3.36
C THR A 237 -6.12 -8.40 -2.68
N LEU A 238 -5.75 -7.62 -1.65
CA LEU A 238 -6.64 -6.54 -1.18
C LEU A 238 -6.70 -5.43 -2.23
N MET A 239 -7.91 -5.13 -2.71
CA MET A 239 -8.18 -4.00 -3.59
C MET A 239 -8.56 -2.77 -2.76
N LEU A 240 -7.66 -1.79 -2.73
CA LEU A 240 -7.82 -0.58 -1.92
C LEU A 240 -9.02 0.30 -2.33
N ASP A 241 -9.48 0.24 -3.58
CA ASP A 241 -10.72 0.91 -4.01
C ASP A 241 -11.96 0.38 -3.26
N HIS A 242 -11.90 -0.87 -2.77
CA HIS A 242 -12.97 -1.53 -2.04
C HIS A 242 -12.72 -1.60 -0.52
N ALA A 243 -11.65 -0.97 -0.02
CA ALA A 243 -11.29 -0.97 1.38
C ALA A 243 -11.07 0.45 1.94
N ARG A 244 -11.62 0.70 3.13
CA ARG A 244 -11.59 2.01 3.78
C ARG A 244 -10.55 2.07 4.89
N PHE A 245 -9.67 3.06 4.76
CA PHE A 245 -8.68 3.41 5.77
C PHE A 245 -8.73 4.92 6.01
N ALA A 246 -8.72 5.34 7.27
CA ALA A 246 -8.90 6.73 7.66
C ALA A 246 -7.67 7.36 8.31
N GLN A 247 -6.67 6.56 8.68
CA GLN A 247 -5.55 6.99 9.51
C GLN A 247 -4.23 6.46 8.94
N ALA A 248 -3.13 7.13 9.28
CA ALA A 248 -1.77 6.63 9.06
C ALA A 248 -1.53 5.32 9.81
N ASP A 249 -0.47 4.58 9.43
CA ASP A 249 -0.07 3.32 10.08
C ASP A 249 -1.19 2.25 10.18
N CYS A 250 -2.16 2.27 9.27
CA CYS A 250 -3.24 1.27 9.18
C CYS A 250 -3.11 0.34 7.96
N TYR A 251 -2.22 0.64 7.01
CA TYR A 251 -2.04 -0.17 5.81
C TYR A 251 -0.58 -0.26 5.41
N PHE A 252 -0.12 -1.48 5.18
CA PHE A 252 1.22 -1.82 4.74
C PHE A 252 1.11 -2.74 3.52
N GLY A 253 1.41 -2.20 2.34
CA GLY A 253 1.49 -2.93 1.08
C GLY A 253 2.88 -3.53 0.84
N SER A 254 3.03 -4.24 -0.29
CA SER A 254 4.22 -4.98 -0.75
C SER A 254 5.56 -4.53 -0.17
N SER A 255 6.37 -5.49 0.27
CA SER A 255 7.74 -5.26 0.76
C SER A 255 8.57 -4.41 -0.20
N ALA A 256 9.38 -3.50 0.34
CA ALA A 256 10.34 -2.72 -0.45
C ALA A 256 11.38 -3.61 -1.17
N ALA A 257 11.66 -4.80 -0.64
CA ALA A 257 12.54 -5.79 -1.28
C ALA A 257 11.82 -6.64 -2.35
N SER A 258 10.51 -6.46 -2.55
CA SER A 258 9.68 -7.19 -3.52
C SER A 258 9.70 -8.72 -3.41
N GLY A 259 10.10 -9.28 -2.26
CA GLY A 259 10.08 -10.72 -2.00
C GLY A 259 8.70 -11.22 -1.55
N LEU A 260 8.30 -12.40 -2.04
CA LEU A 260 7.12 -13.13 -1.57
C LEU A 260 7.39 -13.78 -0.20
N GLY A 261 6.35 -13.85 0.64
CA GLY A 261 6.37 -14.44 1.98
C GLY A 261 6.60 -13.44 3.12
N TRP A 262 6.64 -12.13 2.86
CA TRP A 262 6.98 -11.13 3.89
C TRP A 262 5.80 -10.85 4.85
N GLY A 263 4.57 -10.92 4.36
CA GLY A 263 3.39 -10.34 4.98
C GLY A 263 2.99 -11.03 6.26
N ALA A 264 3.10 -12.37 6.31
CA ALA A 264 2.70 -13.12 7.50
C ALA A 264 3.64 -12.83 8.69
N GLY A 265 4.96 -12.81 8.47
CA GLY A 265 5.93 -12.44 9.49
C GLY A 265 5.82 -10.97 9.90
N ALA A 266 5.57 -10.07 8.93
CA ALA A 266 5.33 -8.67 9.23
C ALA A 266 4.07 -8.44 10.08
N ALA A 267 3.03 -9.25 9.90
CA ALA A 267 1.83 -9.17 10.72
C ALA A 267 2.10 -9.58 12.18
N LEU A 268 2.94 -10.59 12.42
CA LEU A 268 3.39 -10.92 13.77
C LEU A 268 4.17 -9.75 14.40
N GLY A 269 5.10 -9.16 13.65
CA GLY A 269 5.86 -7.98 14.10
C GLY A 269 4.96 -6.77 14.38
N ALA A 270 3.97 -6.51 13.53
CA ALA A 270 3.00 -5.45 13.73
C ALA A 270 2.15 -5.70 14.99
N LYS A 271 1.76 -6.95 15.26
CA LYS A 271 1.01 -7.31 16.46
C LYS A 271 1.84 -7.15 17.74
N LEU A 272 3.11 -7.50 17.70
CA LEU A 272 4.06 -7.24 18.79
C LEU A 272 4.24 -5.73 19.05
N ALA A 273 4.34 -4.93 17.99
CA ALA A 273 4.52 -3.49 18.09
C ALA A 273 3.25 -2.75 18.54
N ALA A 274 2.06 -3.31 18.25
CA ALA A 274 0.77 -2.75 18.63
C ALA A 274 -0.16 -3.83 19.23
N PRO A 275 0.08 -4.27 20.47
CA PRO A 275 -0.65 -5.38 21.10
C PRO A 275 -2.17 -5.17 21.18
N GLU A 276 -2.60 -3.92 21.34
CA GLU A 276 -4.02 -3.57 21.47
C GLU A 276 -4.75 -3.46 20.13
N ARG A 277 -4.02 -3.25 19.02
CA ARG A 277 -4.65 -3.06 17.70
C ARG A 277 -4.98 -4.38 17.05
N GLN A 278 -6.08 -4.42 16.32
CA GLN A 278 -6.40 -5.53 15.43
C GLN A 278 -5.37 -5.58 14.30
N VAL A 279 -4.85 -6.77 14.00
CA VAL A 279 -3.92 -7.00 12.88
C VAL A 279 -4.51 -8.04 11.94
N ILE A 280 -4.58 -7.69 10.66
CA ILE A 280 -5.09 -8.57 9.59
C ILE A 280 -4.02 -8.68 8.50
N ALA A 281 -3.60 -9.90 8.20
CA ALA A 281 -2.71 -10.21 7.08
C ALA A 281 -3.55 -10.74 5.91
N ILE A 282 -3.50 -10.07 4.77
CA ILE A 282 -4.17 -10.49 3.54
C ILE A 282 -3.10 -10.95 2.57
N LEU A 283 -3.14 -12.22 2.21
CA LEU A 283 -2.05 -12.91 1.52
C LEU A 283 -2.61 -13.63 0.29
N GLY A 284 -1.85 -13.65 -0.81
CA GLY A 284 -2.04 -14.67 -1.84
C GLY A 284 -1.62 -16.06 -1.32
N ASP A 285 -2.21 -17.13 -1.87
CA ASP A 285 -1.82 -18.52 -1.60
C ASP A 285 -0.30 -18.80 -1.74
N GLY A 286 0.31 -18.29 -2.82
CA GLY A 286 1.73 -18.44 -3.04
C GLY A 286 2.59 -17.63 -2.07
N ALA A 287 2.14 -16.43 -1.68
CA ALA A 287 2.80 -15.64 -0.63
C ALA A 287 2.71 -16.35 0.73
N TYR A 288 1.55 -16.93 1.04
CA TYR A 288 1.36 -17.74 2.24
C TYR A 288 2.34 -18.93 2.27
N ILE A 289 2.49 -19.68 1.18
CA ILE A 289 3.48 -20.78 1.10
C ILE A 289 4.90 -20.29 1.39
N PHE A 290 5.32 -19.20 0.75
CA PHE A 290 6.68 -18.64 0.95
C PHE A 290 6.91 -18.07 2.34
N SER A 291 5.85 -17.75 3.09
CA SER A 291 5.98 -17.30 4.47
C SER A 291 6.36 -18.40 5.47
N ASN A 292 6.47 -19.66 5.02
CA ASN A 292 6.63 -20.84 5.88
C ASN A 292 5.50 -20.95 6.93
N PRO A 293 4.28 -21.32 6.50
CA PRO A 293 3.08 -21.31 7.34
C PRO A 293 3.22 -21.99 8.70
N VAL A 294 3.89 -23.15 8.75
CA VAL A 294 4.07 -23.91 10.00
C VAL A 294 4.87 -23.09 11.00
N ALA A 295 5.97 -22.46 10.55
CA ALA A 295 6.79 -21.61 11.41
C ALA A 295 6.03 -20.35 11.87
N VAL A 296 5.28 -19.71 10.96
CA VAL A 296 4.48 -18.52 11.28
C VAL A 296 3.41 -18.81 12.32
N HIS A 297 2.60 -19.84 12.11
CA HIS A 297 1.53 -20.17 13.06
C HIS A 297 2.08 -20.69 14.40
N HIS A 298 3.19 -21.43 14.38
CA HIS A 298 3.89 -21.79 15.60
C HIS A 298 4.36 -20.56 16.39
N ALA A 299 4.99 -19.59 15.72
CA ALA A 299 5.40 -18.34 16.36
C ALA A 299 4.21 -17.53 16.87
N ALA A 300 3.11 -17.49 16.12
CA ALA A 300 1.87 -16.82 16.53
C ALA A 300 1.29 -17.44 17.81
N ALA A 301 1.29 -18.78 17.92
CA ALA A 301 0.85 -19.48 19.12
C ALA A 301 1.82 -19.26 20.29
N LEU A 302 3.12 -19.46 20.05
CA LEU A 302 4.17 -19.36 21.08
C LEU A 302 4.19 -17.98 21.75
N HIS A 303 3.93 -16.92 20.98
CA HIS A 303 3.97 -15.55 21.45
C HIS A 303 2.58 -14.93 21.67
N GLU A 304 1.52 -15.75 21.64
CA GLU A 304 0.14 -15.31 21.88
C GLU A 304 -0.25 -14.09 21.02
N LEU A 305 0.02 -14.16 19.71
CA LEU A 305 -0.19 -13.07 18.76
C LEU A 305 -1.50 -13.28 17.97
N PRO A 306 -2.64 -12.71 18.40
CA PRO A 306 -3.93 -12.89 17.73
C PRO A 306 -4.00 -12.06 16.44
N VAL A 307 -3.44 -12.63 15.38
CA VAL A 307 -3.50 -12.13 14.00
C VAL A 307 -4.59 -12.88 13.24
N LEU A 308 -5.37 -12.17 12.44
CA LEU A 308 -6.23 -12.78 11.41
C LEU A 308 -5.48 -12.87 10.09
N PHE A 309 -5.22 -14.08 9.62
CA PHE A 309 -4.71 -14.37 8.28
C PHE A 309 -5.87 -14.63 7.33
N VAL A 310 -5.95 -13.90 6.22
CA VAL A 310 -6.89 -14.13 5.14
C VAL A 310 -6.09 -14.49 3.90
N VAL A 311 -6.16 -15.76 3.49
CA VAL A 311 -5.46 -16.25 2.30
C VAL A 311 -6.44 -16.26 1.15
N MET A 312 -6.20 -15.41 0.15
CA MET A 312 -6.94 -15.36 -1.11
C MET A 312 -6.34 -16.41 -2.06
N ASN A 313 -7.01 -17.55 -2.13
CA ASN A 313 -6.52 -18.77 -2.76
C ASN A 313 -7.16 -18.98 -4.13
N ASN A 314 -6.39 -18.71 -5.18
CA ASN A 314 -6.79 -18.91 -6.58
C ASN A 314 -6.00 -20.06 -7.25
N ALA A 315 -5.20 -20.81 -6.47
CA ALA A 315 -4.31 -21.87 -6.92
C ALA A 315 -3.36 -21.45 -8.05
N MET A 316 -2.90 -20.19 -8.06
CA MET A 316 -2.17 -19.64 -9.19
C MET A 316 -1.30 -18.41 -8.84
N TRP A 317 -0.17 -18.29 -9.53
CA TRP A 317 0.58 -17.06 -9.69
C TRP A 317 -0.18 -16.07 -10.60
N GLY A 318 -1.36 -15.62 -10.18
CA GLY A 318 -2.28 -14.82 -11.00
C GLY A 318 -1.66 -13.52 -11.51
N ALA A 319 -0.87 -12.84 -10.68
CA ALA A 319 -0.12 -11.66 -11.10
C ALA A 319 0.85 -11.96 -12.25
N VAL A 320 1.59 -13.08 -12.18
CA VAL A 320 2.52 -13.50 -13.25
C VAL A 320 1.75 -13.74 -14.54
N GLN A 321 0.67 -14.53 -14.50
CA GLN A 321 -0.18 -14.77 -15.67
C GLN A 321 -0.71 -13.47 -16.29
N ASN A 322 -1.26 -12.57 -15.46
CA ASN A 322 -1.88 -11.33 -15.92
C ASN A 322 -0.84 -10.39 -16.55
N PHE A 323 0.33 -10.23 -15.93
CA PHE A 323 1.39 -9.38 -16.47
C PHE A 323 2.06 -9.98 -17.71
N THR A 324 2.24 -11.30 -17.79
CA THR A 324 2.72 -11.96 -19.01
C THR A 324 1.78 -11.71 -20.18
N ARG A 325 0.46 -11.80 -19.97
CA ARG A 325 -0.54 -11.51 -21.01
C ARG A 325 -0.55 -10.04 -21.43
N ALA A 326 -0.42 -9.13 -20.46
CA ALA A 326 -0.37 -7.70 -20.73
C ALA A 326 0.88 -7.30 -21.54
N MET A 327 2.03 -7.89 -21.22
CA MET A 327 3.29 -7.58 -21.90
C MET A 327 3.43 -8.29 -23.26
N TYR A 328 2.92 -9.51 -23.37
CA TYR A 328 3.02 -10.34 -24.57
C TYR A 328 1.65 -10.87 -25.02
N PRO A 329 0.74 -10.00 -25.48
CA PRO A 329 -0.62 -10.41 -25.85
C PRO A 329 -0.65 -11.45 -26.98
N GLY A 330 0.31 -11.41 -27.91
CA GLY A 330 0.48 -12.40 -28.98
C GLY A 330 1.45 -13.55 -28.66
N GLY A 331 2.03 -13.58 -27.46
CA GLY A 331 3.04 -14.57 -27.05
C GLY A 331 2.47 -15.98 -26.87
N ALA A 332 3.35 -16.98 -26.80
CA ALA A 332 2.96 -18.38 -26.67
C ALA A 332 2.10 -18.65 -25.43
N ALA A 333 2.44 -18.06 -24.28
CA ALA A 333 1.68 -18.21 -23.04
C ALA A 333 0.24 -17.67 -23.19
N SER A 334 0.01 -16.60 -23.96
CA SER A 334 -1.32 -16.01 -24.16
C SER A 334 -2.23 -16.88 -25.03
N LYS A 335 -1.68 -17.82 -25.78
CA LYS A 335 -2.40 -18.76 -26.66
C LYS A 335 -2.70 -20.11 -26.01
N GLN A 336 -2.16 -20.36 -24.81
CA GLN A 336 -2.36 -21.62 -24.10
C GLN A 336 -3.54 -21.52 -23.14
N ASN A 337 -4.38 -22.57 -23.12
CA ASN A 337 -5.48 -22.69 -22.15
C ASN A 337 -4.97 -22.77 -20.70
N ARG A 338 -3.74 -23.26 -20.51
CA ARG A 338 -3.07 -23.39 -19.21
C ARG A 338 -1.64 -22.91 -19.34
N GLN A 339 -1.30 -21.81 -18.67
CA GLN A 339 0.02 -21.20 -18.80
C GLN A 339 1.05 -21.95 -17.94
N VAL A 340 2.14 -22.38 -18.57
CA VAL A 340 3.24 -23.07 -17.89
C VAL A 340 3.78 -22.22 -16.74
N PHE A 341 4.11 -22.85 -15.61
CA PHE A 341 4.67 -22.24 -14.39
C PHE A 341 3.81 -21.21 -13.67
N THR A 342 2.53 -21.05 -14.04
CA THR A 342 1.63 -20.13 -13.30
C THR A 342 0.70 -20.85 -12.34
N HIS A 343 0.32 -22.10 -12.60
CA HIS A 343 -0.59 -22.85 -11.74
C HIS A 343 0.14 -23.53 -10.58
N LEU A 344 -0.49 -23.53 -9.40
CA LEU A 344 0.07 -24.09 -8.17
C LEU A 344 -0.45 -25.49 -7.81
N ASP A 345 -1.50 -25.96 -8.48
CA ASP A 345 -2.11 -27.30 -8.42
C ASP A 345 -1.88 -28.15 -7.15
N LYS A 346 -2.97 -28.63 -6.53
CA LYS A 346 -2.92 -29.48 -5.31
C LYS A 346 -2.28 -28.76 -4.12
N LEU A 347 -2.82 -27.59 -3.79
CA LEU A 347 -2.44 -26.87 -2.57
C LEU A 347 -2.86 -27.64 -1.30
N PRO A 348 -2.06 -27.59 -0.22
CA PRO A 348 -2.48 -28.05 1.10
C PRO A 348 -3.76 -27.36 1.59
N ALA A 349 -4.50 -28.03 2.49
CA ALA A 349 -5.58 -27.40 3.25
C ALA A 349 -4.97 -26.41 4.27
N PHE A 350 -4.84 -25.14 3.87
CA PHE A 350 -4.18 -24.10 4.68
C PHE A 350 -4.83 -23.88 6.03
N GLU A 351 -6.15 -24.05 6.11
CA GLU A 351 -6.94 -24.04 7.33
C GLU A 351 -6.52 -25.15 8.31
N ASP A 352 -6.15 -26.33 7.81
CA ASP A 352 -5.70 -27.44 8.64
C ASP A 352 -4.28 -27.18 9.16
N VAL A 353 -3.42 -26.52 8.38
CA VAL A 353 -2.08 -26.10 8.81
C VAL A 353 -2.17 -25.15 10.01
N CYS A 354 -3.11 -24.20 9.98
CA CYS A 354 -3.35 -23.30 11.11
C CYS A 354 -3.89 -24.07 12.33
N ARG A 355 -4.84 -24.98 12.15
CA ARG A 355 -5.38 -25.82 13.24
C ARG A 355 -4.31 -26.71 13.87
N ALA A 356 -3.39 -27.27 13.07
CA ALA A 356 -2.27 -28.07 13.57
C ALA A 356 -1.33 -27.26 14.48
N ALA A 357 -1.24 -25.94 14.30
CA ALA A 357 -0.51 -25.01 15.16
C ALA A 357 -1.39 -24.38 16.26
N SER A 358 -2.49 -25.06 16.63
CA SER A 358 -3.47 -24.64 17.64
C SER A 358 -4.30 -23.39 17.29
N GLY A 359 -4.17 -22.82 16.09
CA GLY A 359 -4.98 -21.69 15.64
C GLY A 359 -6.41 -22.09 15.25
N TYR A 360 -7.23 -21.10 14.94
CA TYR A 360 -8.53 -21.31 14.28
C TYR A 360 -8.33 -21.33 12.76
N GLY A 361 -8.83 -22.34 12.06
CA GLY A 361 -8.73 -22.42 10.60
C GLY A 361 -10.05 -22.75 9.95
N GLU A 362 -10.49 -21.93 8.99
CA GLU A 362 -11.74 -22.12 8.24
C GLU A 362 -11.53 -21.92 6.74
N ARG A 363 -12.18 -22.76 5.92
CA ARG A 363 -12.23 -22.63 4.46
C ARG A 363 -13.54 -21.99 4.03
N VAL A 364 -13.48 -21.03 3.11
CA VAL A 364 -14.65 -20.27 2.63
C VAL A 364 -14.69 -20.33 1.11
N GLU A 365 -15.76 -20.90 0.55
CA GLU A 365 -15.89 -21.08 -0.90
C GLU A 365 -16.93 -20.15 -1.54
N LYS A 366 -17.97 -19.79 -0.79
CA LYS A 366 -19.10 -19.02 -1.31
C LYS A 366 -19.07 -17.57 -0.81
N PRO A 367 -19.38 -16.59 -1.67
CA PRO A 367 -19.29 -15.17 -1.30
C PRO A 367 -20.26 -14.78 -0.18
N GLN A 368 -21.43 -15.41 -0.08
CA GLN A 368 -22.42 -15.15 0.98
C GLN A 368 -21.95 -15.62 2.38
N ASP A 369 -21.05 -16.59 2.45
CA ASP A 369 -20.58 -17.14 3.74
C ASP A 369 -19.43 -16.31 4.33
N LEU A 370 -18.75 -15.52 3.48
CA LEU A 370 -17.55 -14.77 3.84
C LEU A 370 -17.76 -13.76 4.98
N PRO A 371 -18.82 -12.93 5.01
CA PRO A 371 -19.05 -12.02 6.14
C PRO A 371 -19.17 -12.75 7.49
N ALA A 372 -19.85 -13.89 7.52
CA ALA A 372 -20.03 -14.68 8.73
C ALA A 372 -18.72 -15.36 9.16
N ALA A 373 -17.92 -15.85 8.20
CA ALA A 373 -16.60 -16.42 8.46
C ALA A 373 -15.63 -15.38 9.05
N ILE A 374 -15.61 -14.16 8.50
CA ILE A 374 -14.84 -13.05 9.05
C ILE A 374 -15.28 -12.74 10.48
N ALA A 375 -16.59 -12.64 10.74
CA ALA A 375 -17.09 -12.38 12.09
C ALA A 375 -16.67 -13.46 13.11
N ARG A 376 -16.70 -14.75 12.73
CA ARG A 376 -16.22 -15.86 13.57
C ARG A 376 -14.73 -15.74 13.86
N ALA A 377 -13.90 -15.56 12.83
CA ALA A 377 -12.46 -15.45 13.00
C ALA A 377 -12.07 -14.20 13.82
N LEU A 378 -12.77 -13.08 13.62
CA LEU A 378 -12.59 -11.87 14.41
C LEU A 378 -12.98 -12.06 15.87
N LYS A 379 -14.03 -12.84 16.16
CA LYS A 379 -14.39 -13.21 17.54
C LYS A 379 -13.26 -14.00 18.18
N VAL A 380 -12.70 -15.01 17.51
CA VAL A 380 -11.57 -15.80 18.02
C VAL A 380 -10.38 -14.90 18.40
N ILE A 381 -9.91 -14.03 17.50
CA ILE A 381 -8.75 -13.18 17.80
C ILE A 381 -9.03 -12.18 18.94
N LYS A 382 -10.28 -11.72 19.08
CA LYS A 382 -10.67 -10.72 20.09
C LYS A 382 -10.91 -11.34 21.47
N THR A 383 -11.60 -12.47 21.53
CA THR A 383 -12.05 -13.09 22.80
C THR A 383 -11.14 -14.20 23.28
N GLU A 384 -10.71 -15.09 22.38
CA GLU A 384 -9.83 -16.22 22.72
C GLU A 384 -8.35 -15.84 22.67
N LYS A 385 -8.01 -14.66 22.13
CA LYS A 385 -6.63 -14.16 21.95
C LYS A 385 -5.74 -15.14 21.20
N ARG A 386 -6.35 -15.88 20.26
CA ARG A 386 -5.72 -16.89 19.43
C ARG A 386 -5.67 -16.44 17.98
N HIS A 387 -4.61 -16.79 17.26
CA HIS A 387 -4.53 -16.49 15.83
C HIS A 387 -5.56 -17.29 15.03
N ALA A 388 -6.00 -16.74 13.89
CA ALA A 388 -7.02 -17.34 13.04
C ALA A 388 -6.65 -17.23 11.57
N LEU A 389 -7.07 -18.20 10.75
CA LEU A 389 -6.88 -18.24 9.31
C LEU A 389 -8.20 -18.51 8.58
N LEU A 390 -8.48 -17.69 7.57
CA LEU A 390 -9.51 -17.92 6.56
C LEU A 390 -8.85 -18.25 5.22
N ASN A 391 -9.06 -19.47 4.72
CA ASN A 391 -8.68 -19.89 3.38
C ASN A 391 -9.85 -19.58 2.42
N VAL A 392 -9.77 -18.43 1.75
CA VAL A 392 -10.84 -17.90 0.89
C VAL A 392 -10.59 -18.34 -0.55
N ILE A 393 -11.47 -19.18 -1.09
CA ILE A 393 -11.34 -19.66 -2.47
C ILE A 393 -11.77 -18.57 -3.42
N ALA A 394 -10.77 -18.00 -4.07
CA ALA A 394 -10.87 -16.73 -4.76
C ALA A 394 -10.66 -16.87 -6.26
N ARG A 395 -11.25 -15.93 -6.99
CA ARG A 395 -10.97 -15.76 -8.40
C ARG A 395 -9.56 -15.19 -8.59
N ALA A 396 -8.89 -15.64 -9.65
CA ALA A 396 -7.59 -15.12 -10.05
C ALA A 396 -7.61 -13.71 -10.65
#